data_AF-A0A3D4QS23-F1
#
_entry.id   AF-A0A3D4QS23-F1
#
_cell.length_a   1.000
_cell.length_b   1.000
_cell.length_c   1.000
_cell.angle_alpha   90.00
_cell.angle_beta   90.00
_cell.angle_gamma   90.00
#
_symmetry.space_group_name_H-M   'P 1'
#
loop_
_entity.id
_entity.type
_entity.pdbx_description
1 polymer ?
#
loop_
_entity_poly.entity_id
_entity_poly.type
_entity_poly.pdbx_seq_one_letter_code
_entity_poly.pdbx_strand_id
1 'polypeptide(L)' 'MLPQTTVPTAAAPTYTLDQLQAAVGPLIGQGKAPQLQALLKKYSVSRMPDLKPKQLGAFATDLRGLGAQI' A
#
# COMPACT_ATOMS: atom_id res chain seq x y z
N MET A 1 -20.62 -26.97 -11.15
CA MET A 1 -20.61 -25.50 -10.92
C MET A 1 -19.25 -25.15 -10.32
N LEU A 2 -18.35 -24.58 -11.12
CA LEU A 2 -17.02 -24.12 -10.68
C LEU A 2 -17.10 -22.60 -10.53
N PRO A 3 -16.65 -21.99 -9.41
CA PRO A 3 -16.68 -20.54 -9.25
C PRO A 3 -15.63 -19.91 -10.17
N GLN A 4 -16.08 -19.26 -11.23
CA GLN A 4 -15.23 -18.41 -12.05
C GLN A 4 -15.08 -17.10 -11.29
N THR A 5 -14.01 -17.02 -10.48
CA THR A 5 -13.48 -15.76 -9.97
C THR A 5 -13.13 -14.90 -11.18
N THR A 6 -14.07 -14.05 -11.57
CA THR A 6 -13.81 -12.93 -12.45
C THR A 6 -12.71 -12.12 -11.78
N VAL A 7 -11.49 -12.23 -12.30
CA VAL A 7 -10.45 -11.25 -12.06
C VAL A 7 -10.84 -10.05 -12.92
N PRO A 8 -11.48 -8.98 -12.39
CA PRO A 8 -11.59 -7.77 -13.16
C PRO A 8 -10.17 -7.37 -13.55
N THR A 9 -9.96 -7.22 -14.86
CA THR A 9 -8.73 -6.67 -15.41
C THR A 9 -8.46 -5.36 -14.69
N ALA A 10 -7.56 -5.38 -13.71
CA ALA A 10 -7.26 -4.22 -12.90
C ALA A 10 -6.66 -3.19 -13.86
N ALA A 11 -7.46 -2.17 -14.21
CA ALA A 11 -6.99 -0.95 -14.82
C ALA A 11 -5.71 -0.56 -14.07
N ALA A 12 -4.59 -0.44 -14.82
CA ALA A 12 -3.22 -0.31 -14.33
C ALA A 12 -3.19 0.12 -12.86
N PRO A 13 -2.86 -0.78 -11.90
CA PRO A 13 -3.22 -0.64 -10.50
C PRO A 13 -2.71 0.71 -10.01
N THR A 14 -3.59 1.70 -10.03
CA THR A 14 -3.31 3.02 -9.53
C THR A 14 -3.47 2.80 -8.05
N TYR A 15 -2.37 2.50 -7.37
CA TYR A 15 -2.37 2.28 -5.95
C TYR A 15 -3.07 3.47 -5.30
N THR A 16 -4.27 3.22 -4.80
CA THR A 16 -5.09 4.24 -4.18
C THR A 16 -4.74 4.32 -2.71
N LEU A 17 -5.06 5.45 -2.11
CA LEU A 17 -4.91 5.64 -0.68
C LEU A 17 -5.57 4.52 0.13
N ASP A 18 -6.75 4.09 -0.30
CA ASP A 18 -7.54 3.03 0.31
C ASP A 18 -6.79 1.69 0.32
N GLN A 19 -6.17 1.30 -0.81
CA GLN A 19 -5.34 0.11 -0.87
C GLN A 19 -4.11 0.20 0.04
N LEU A 20 -3.41 1.33 0.03
CA LEU A 20 -2.28 1.54 0.94
C LEU A 20 -2.72 1.39 2.39
N GLN A 21 -3.83 2.03 2.78
CA GLN A 21 -4.37 1.97 4.14
C GLN A 21 -4.76 0.56 4.56
N ALA A 22 -5.42 -0.19 3.67
CA ALA A 22 -5.76 -1.60 3.89
C ALA A 22 -4.51 -2.47 4.09
N ALA A 23 -3.43 -2.19 3.36
CA ALA A 23 -2.15 -2.89 3.49
C ALA A 23 -1.40 -2.53 4.79
N VAL A 24 -1.56 -1.31 5.26
CA VAL A 24 -0.85 -0.81 6.43
C VAL A 24 -1.39 -1.38 7.73
N GLY A 25 -2.72 -1.55 7.83
CA GLY A 25 -3.36 -2.16 8.99
C GLY A 25 -2.65 -3.45 9.47
N PRO A 26 -2.51 -4.48 8.63
CA PRO A 26 -1.82 -5.71 9.01
C PRO A 26 -0.32 -5.51 9.22
N LEU A 27 0.35 -4.59 8.52
CA LEU A 27 1.76 -4.30 8.79
C LEU A 27 2.01 -3.71 10.18
N ILE A 28 1.16 -2.77 10.61
CA ILE A 28 1.23 -2.21 11.96
C ILE A 28 0.99 -3.31 13.00
N GLY A 29 -0.01 -4.18 12.77
CA GLY A 29 -0.27 -5.35 13.62
C GLY A 29 0.89 -6.35 13.67
N GLN A 30 1.69 -6.44 12.60
CA GLN A 30 2.91 -7.25 12.53
C GLN A 30 4.14 -6.57 13.17
N GLY A 31 3.98 -5.39 13.78
CA GLY A 31 5.09 -4.64 14.39
C GLY A 31 5.94 -3.85 13.40
N LYS A 32 5.49 -3.67 12.15
CA LYS A 32 6.20 -2.94 11.09
C LYS A 32 5.89 -1.43 11.09
N ALA A 33 5.21 -0.93 12.11
CA ALA A 33 4.93 0.50 12.31
C ALA A 33 6.18 1.41 12.18
N PRO A 34 7.35 1.11 12.80
CA PRO A 34 8.54 1.94 12.65
C PRO A 34 9.09 1.95 11.21
N GLN A 35 9.04 0.82 10.48
CA GLN A 35 9.42 0.78 9.06
C GLN A 35 8.48 1.61 8.20
N LEU A 36 7.17 1.56 8.47
CA LEU A 36 6.20 2.40 7.77
C LEU A 36 6.45 3.89 8.02
N GLN A 37 6.79 4.25 9.26
CA GLN A 37 7.06 5.64 9.64
C GLN A 37 8.38 6.15 9.03
N ALA A 38 9.41 5.29 8.97
CA ALA A 38 10.64 5.58 8.24
C ALA A 38 10.38 5.77 6.74
N LEU A 39 9.46 4.98 6.17
CA LEU A 39 9.04 5.08 4.79
C LEU A 39 8.36 6.42 4.53
N LEU A 40 7.38 6.81 5.35
CA LEU A 40 6.71 8.11 5.26
C LEU A 40 7.73 9.28 5.35
N LYS A 41 8.69 9.21 6.27
CA LYS A 41 9.80 10.17 6.37
C LYS A 41 10.67 10.22 5.11
N LYS A 42 11.02 9.07 4.53
CA LYS A 42 11.78 8.98 3.26
C LYS A 42 11.04 9.68 2.13
N TYR A 43 9.72 9.56 2.10
CA TYR A 43 8.85 10.24 1.13
C TYR A 43 8.54 11.70 1.49
N SER A 44 9.10 12.21 2.60
CA SER A 44 8.84 13.54 3.17
C SER A 44 7.35 13.82 3.39
N VAL A 45 6.60 12.78 3.72
CA VAL A 45 5.16 12.84 4.03
C VAL A 45 4.96 12.45 5.49
N SER A 46 3.94 13.05 6.12
CA SER A 46 3.58 12.68 7.49
C SER A 46 2.57 11.54 7.57
N ARG A 47 1.80 11.35 6.49
CA ARG A 47 0.69 10.39 6.42
C ARG A 47 0.53 9.93 4.98
N MET A 48 -0.08 8.76 4.77
CA MET A 48 -0.50 8.33 3.43
C MET A 48 -1.32 9.39 2.68
N PRO A 49 -2.32 10.08 3.26
CA PRO A 49 -3.10 11.11 2.54
C PRO A 49 -2.27 12.28 2.01
N ASP A 50 -1.04 12.44 2.50
CA ASP A 50 -0.09 13.45 2.04
C ASP A 50 0.78 12.93 0.87
N LEU A 51 0.71 11.62 0.56
CA LEU A 51 1.35 11.04 -0.62
C LEU A 51 0.69 11.55 -1.89
N LYS A 52 1.52 12.11 -2.76
CA LYS A 52 1.11 12.47 -4.12
C LYS A 52 0.77 11.20 -4.90
N PRO A 53 -0.16 11.25 -5.87
CA PRO A 53 -0.52 10.08 -6.69
C PRO A 53 0.67 9.43 -7.40
N LYS A 54 1.69 10.21 -7.74
CA LYS A 54 2.98 9.72 -8.28
C LYS A 54 3.81 8.93 -7.25
N GLN A 55 3.69 9.23 -5.96
CA GLN A 55 4.40 8.54 -4.87
C GLN A 55 3.64 7.31 -4.35
N LEU A 56 2.33 7.21 -4.58
CA LEU A 56 1.53 6.06 -4.15
C LEU A 56 2.09 4.75 -4.72
N GLY A 57 2.51 4.72 -5.99
CA GLY A 57 3.12 3.53 -6.59
C GLY A 57 4.48 3.15 -5.99
N ALA A 58 5.30 4.14 -5.65
CA ALA A 58 6.60 3.91 -5.00
C ALA A 58 6.41 3.40 -3.55
N PHE A 59 5.52 4.06 -2.79
CA PHE A 59 5.18 3.65 -1.44
C PHE A 59 4.54 2.26 -1.40
N ALA A 60 3.68 1.95 -2.36
CA ALA A 60 3.07 0.64 -2.49
C ALA A 60 4.10 -0.47 -2.75
N THR A 61 5.10 -0.17 -3.59
CA THR A 61 6.19 -1.11 -3.85
C THR A 61 6.99 -1.41 -2.58
N ASP A 62 7.33 -0.39 -1.79
CA ASP A 62 8.01 -0.57 -0.50
C ASP A 62 7.11 -1.30 0.52
N LEU A 63 5.81 -0.98 0.58
CA LEU A 63 4.82 -1.68 1.40
C LEU A 63 4.79 -3.17 1.08
N ARG A 64 4.72 -3.53 -0.20
CA ARG A 64 4.76 -4.92 -0.64
C ARG A 64 6.05 -5.62 -0.17
N GLY A 65 7.19 -4.95 -0.27
CA GLY A 65 8.47 -5.46 0.25
C GLY A 65 8.47 -5.68 1.78
N LEU A 66 7.66 -4.93 2.53
CA LEU A 66 7.50 -5.10 3.96
C LEU A 66 6.56 -6.25 4.34
N GLY A 67 5.75 -6.75 3.40
CA GLY A 67 4.74 -7.79 3.62
C GLY A 67 3.29 -7.28 3.55
N ALA A 68 3.05 -6.08 3.04
CA ALA A 68 1.69 -5.62 2.74
C ALA A 68 1.13 -6.32 1.49
N GLN A 69 -0.15 -6.68 1.52
CA GLN A 69 -0.82 -7.27 0.36
C GLN A 69 -1.50 -6.19 -0.47
N ILE A 70 -0.79 -5.71 -1.51
CA ILE A 70 -1.24 -4.77 -2.56
C ILE A 70 -0.57 -5.05 -3.89
#